data_AF-A0A524GDR7-F1
#
_entry.id   AF-A0A524GDR7-F1
#
_cell.length_a   1.000
_cell.length_b   1.000
_cell.length_c   1.000
_cell.angle_alpha   90.00
_cell.angle_beta   90.00
_cell.angle_gamma   90.00
#
_symmetry.space_group_name_H-M   'P 1'
#
loop_
_entity.id
_entity.type
_entity.pdbx_description
1 polymer ?
#
loop_
_entity_poly.entity_id
_entity_poly.type
_entity_poly.pdbx_seq_one_letter_code
_entity_poly.pdbx_strand_id
1 'polypeptide(L)'
;MKELLENNSSIKPAQVGKIVEGKIIGRARSTAFLDLGPLGAGIIYGKEFQEAKDELKNLKTGDVVLAKIIDLENDEGYVELSLNQASNELIWERLADKKAKDETITVKISGANKGGLLAEVSGIPAFLPVSQLLAEHYPKV
;
A
#
# COMPACT_ATOMS: atom_id res chain seq x y z
N MET A 1 -26.88 -31.63 23.36
CA MET A 1 -26.28 -31.83 22.02
C MET A 1 -26.62 -30.64 21.11
N LYS A 2 -26.20 -29.43 21.51
CA LYS A 2 -26.49 -28.17 20.79
C LYS A 2 -25.35 -27.14 21.02
N GLU A 3 -24.11 -27.62 21.14
CA GLU A 3 -22.92 -26.82 21.48
C GLU A 3 -21.74 -27.12 20.52
N LEU A 4 -22.00 -27.26 19.22
CA LEU A 4 -20.94 -27.59 18.24
C LEU A 4 -20.99 -26.76 16.94
N LEU A 5 -21.58 -25.56 16.97
CA LEU A 5 -21.71 -24.70 15.76
C LEU A 5 -21.15 -23.29 15.96
N GLU A 6 -20.33 -23.04 16.98
CA GLU A 6 -19.83 -21.69 17.31
C GLU A 6 -18.33 -21.52 17.07
N ASN A 7 -17.73 -22.31 16.19
CA ASN A 7 -16.27 -22.29 15.93
C ASN A 7 -15.90 -22.25 14.43
N ASN A 8 -16.67 -21.57 13.57
CA ASN A 8 -16.24 -21.37 12.18
C ASN A 8 -16.95 -20.21 11.49
N SER A 9 -16.62 -18.96 11.85
CA SER A 9 -16.52 -17.82 10.92
C SER A 9 -16.21 -16.53 11.67
N SER A 10 -14.98 -16.39 12.17
CA SER A 10 -14.37 -15.06 12.24
C SER A 10 -13.87 -14.64 10.84
N ILE A 11 -14.68 -14.88 9.81
CA ILE A 11 -14.49 -14.24 8.51
C ILE A 11 -14.97 -12.83 8.73
N LYS A 12 -14.06 -11.94 9.18
CA LYS A 12 -14.34 -10.51 9.15
C LYS A 12 -14.85 -10.21 7.73
N PRO A 13 -16.07 -9.68 7.55
CA PRO A 13 -16.55 -9.39 6.22
C PRO A 13 -15.47 -8.53 5.56
N ALA A 14 -15.02 -8.95 4.38
CA ALA A 14 -14.17 -8.09 3.59
C ALA A 14 -14.90 -6.75 3.50
N GLN A 15 -14.26 -5.70 3.97
CA GLN A 15 -14.80 -4.36 3.94
C GLN A 15 -13.98 -3.59 2.92
N VAL A 16 -14.66 -2.84 2.06
CA VAL A 16 -14.02 -1.88 1.19
C VAL A 16 -13.12 -0.97 2.03
N GLY A 17 -11.89 -0.78 1.56
CA GLY A 17 -10.86 -0.01 2.24
C GLY A 17 -9.97 -0.82 3.18
N LYS A 18 -10.21 -2.12 3.37
CA LYS A 18 -9.34 -2.96 4.21
C LYS A 18 -8.15 -3.50 3.41
N ILE A 19 -6.99 -3.54 4.04
CA ILE A 19 -5.79 -4.22 3.52
C ILE A 19 -5.91 -5.72 3.82
N VAL A 20 -5.68 -6.52 2.79
CA VAL A 20 -5.72 -7.99 2.82
C VAL A 20 -4.47 -8.56 2.18
N GLU A 21 -4.07 -9.75 2.61
CA GLU A 21 -2.96 -10.49 2.03
C GLU A 21 -3.48 -11.41 0.93
N GLY A 22 -2.87 -11.32 -0.25
CA GLY A 22 -3.22 -12.12 -1.41
C GLY A 22 -1.99 -12.79 -2.01
N LYS A 23 -2.12 -14.05 -2.38
CA LYS A 23 -1.07 -14.80 -3.07
C LYS A 23 -1.19 -14.64 -4.57
N ILE A 24 -0.12 -14.28 -5.26
CA ILE A 24 -0.15 -14.11 -6.72
C ILE A 24 -0.34 -15.48 -7.38
N ILE A 25 -1.49 -15.70 -8.01
CA ILE A 25 -1.80 -16.93 -8.75
C ILE A 25 -1.48 -16.81 -10.24
N GLY A 26 -1.52 -15.60 -10.79
CA GLY A 26 -1.20 -15.39 -12.20
C GLY A 26 -1.21 -13.93 -12.59
N ARG A 27 -0.57 -13.61 -13.72
CA ARG A 27 -0.66 -12.30 -14.35
C ARG A 27 -0.96 -12.43 -15.84
N ALA A 28 -1.74 -11.52 -16.35
CA ALA A 28 -1.97 -11.28 -17.78
C ALA A 28 -1.32 -9.95 -18.21
N ARG A 29 -1.60 -9.49 -19.45
CA ARG A 29 -1.00 -8.27 -20.02
C ARG A 29 -1.31 -6.99 -19.23
N SER A 30 -2.51 -6.90 -18.66
CA SER A 30 -3.01 -5.70 -17.96
C SER A 30 -3.80 -6.03 -16.71
N THR A 31 -3.64 -7.26 -16.21
CA THR A 31 -4.43 -7.81 -15.11
C THR A 31 -3.54 -8.72 -14.27
N ALA A 32 -3.67 -8.69 -12.96
CA ALA A 32 -3.10 -9.68 -12.05
C ALA A 32 -4.21 -10.31 -11.22
N PHE A 33 -4.05 -11.61 -10.97
CA PHE A 33 -4.95 -12.40 -10.16
C PHE A 33 -4.24 -12.78 -8.87
N LEU A 34 -4.94 -12.53 -7.76
CA LEU A 34 -4.49 -12.84 -6.42
C LEU A 34 -5.51 -13.77 -5.78
N ASP A 35 -5.02 -14.77 -5.07
CA ASP A 35 -5.85 -15.62 -4.23
C ASP A 35 -5.88 -15.04 -2.82
N LEU A 36 -7.08 -14.65 -2.37
CA LEU A 36 -7.35 -14.12 -1.04
C LEU A 36 -7.91 -15.21 -0.10
N GLY A 37 -7.91 -16.48 -0.51
CA GLY A 37 -8.40 -17.61 0.27
C GLY A 37 -9.89 -17.49 0.61
N PRO A 38 -10.28 -17.28 1.89
CA PRO A 38 -11.69 -17.22 2.30
C PRO A 38 -12.48 -16.05 1.69
N LEU A 39 -11.81 -15.05 1.12
CA LEU A 39 -12.45 -13.91 0.44
C LEU A 39 -12.62 -14.14 -1.06
N GLY A 40 -12.12 -15.27 -1.59
CA GLY A 40 -12.18 -15.61 -3.02
C GLY A 40 -10.97 -15.10 -3.80
N ALA A 41 -11.16 -14.88 -5.10
CA ALA A 41 -10.13 -14.39 -6.00
C ALA A 41 -10.22 -12.87 -6.16
N GLY A 42 -9.08 -12.21 -6.00
CA GLY A 42 -8.91 -10.78 -6.23
C GLY A 42 -8.29 -10.49 -7.60
N ILE A 43 -8.68 -9.36 -8.16
CA ILE A 43 -8.23 -8.87 -9.45
C ILE A 43 -7.65 -7.47 -9.32
N ILE A 44 -6.51 -7.25 -9.97
CA ILE A 44 -5.88 -5.94 -10.12
C ILE A 44 -5.80 -5.66 -11.62
N TYR A 45 -6.49 -4.63 -12.11
CA TYR A 45 -6.55 -4.33 -13.54
C TYR A 45 -6.44 -2.84 -13.84
N GLY A 46 -6.35 -2.52 -15.13
CA GLY A 46 -6.44 -1.13 -15.61
C GLY A 46 -5.31 -0.25 -15.07
N LYS A 47 -5.69 0.83 -14.40
CA LYS A 47 -4.76 1.84 -13.88
C LYS A 47 -3.92 1.30 -12.72
N GLU A 48 -4.53 0.57 -11.80
CA GLU A 48 -3.85 -0.01 -10.64
C GLU A 48 -2.73 -0.98 -11.03
N PHE A 49 -2.97 -1.81 -12.06
CA PHE A 49 -1.94 -2.69 -12.58
C PHE A 49 -0.76 -1.92 -13.20
N GLN A 50 -1.00 -0.80 -13.88
CA GLN A 50 0.08 0.01 -14.47
C GLN A 50 0.88 0.75 -13.39
N GLU A 51 0.20 1.27 -12.37
CA GLU A 51 0.86 1.95 -11.23
C GLU A 51 1.70 0.96 -10.41
N ALA A 52 1.16 -0.21 -10.11
CA ALA A 52 1.87 -1.26 -9.38
C ALA A 52 2.77 -2.12 -10.28
N LYS A 53 2.90 -1.83 -11.58
CA LYS A 53 3.60 -2.68 -12.56
C LYS A 53 5.05 -2.97 -12.18
N ASP A 54 5.72 -2.01 -11.58
CA ASP A 54 7.11 -2.17 -11.15
C ASP A 54 7.21 -3.11 -9.93
N GLU A 55 6.32 -2.94 -8.95
CA GLU A 55 6.19 -3.87 -7.81
C GLU A 55 5.82 -5.28 -8.29
N LEU A 56 4.79 -5.42 -9.14
CA LEU A 56 4.38 -6.70 -9.71
C LEU A 56 5.44 -7.36 -10.60
N LYS A 57 6.36 -6.60 -11.18
CA LYS A 57 7.48 -7.17 -11.94
C LYS A 57 8.51 -7.83 -11.03
N ASN A 58 8.70 -7.27 -9.84
CA ASN A 58 9.62 -7.83 -8.84
C ASN A 58 9.01 -9.05 -8.13
N LEU A 59 7.69 -9.14 -8.08
CA LEU A 59 6.95 -10.22 -7.45
C LEU A 59 6.76 -11.42 -8.41
N LYS A 60 6.87 -12.65 -7.88
CA LYS A 60 6.70 -13.88 -8.66
C LYS A 60 5.36 -14.55 -8.34
N THR A 61 4.92 -15.44 -9.23
CA THR A 61 3.78 -16.32 -8.94
C THR A 61 4.09 -17.13 -7.68
N GLY A 62 3.21 -17.04 -6.69
CA GLY A 62 3.37 -17.66 -5.39
C GLY A 62 3.82 -16.72 -4.27
N ASP A 63 4.29 -15.51 -4.57
CA ASP A 63 4.54 -14.49 -3.55
C ASP A 63 3.23 -14.01 -2.92
N VAL A 64 3.32 -13.66 -1.63
CA VAL A 64 2.23 -13.06 -0.87
C VAL A 64 2.43 -11.56 -0.84
N VAL A 65 1.38 -10.81 -1.17
CA VAL A 65 1.40 -9.35 -1.24
C VAL A 65 0.21 -8.77 -0.52
N LEU A 66 0.39 -7.56 0.02
CA LEU A 66 -0.66 -6.82 0.71
C LEU A 66 -1.37 -5.93 -0.31
N ALA A 67 -2.68 -6.10 -0.47
CA ALA A 67 -3.50 -5.29 -1.36
C ALA A 67 -4.73 -4.77 -0.63
N LYS A 68 -5.21 -3.59 -1.03
CA LYS A 68 -6.37 -2.93 -0.42
C LYS A 68 -7.59 -3.26 -1.25
N ILE A 69 -8.67 -3.65 -0.59
CA ILE A 69 -9.96 -3.88 -1.24
C ILE A 69 -10.53 -2.54 -1.66
N ILE A 70 -10.69 -2.34 -2.97
CA ILE A 70 -11.35 -1.17 -3.54
C ILE A 70 -12.82 -1.44 -3.75
N ASP A 71 -13.14 -2.66 -4.17
CA ASP A 71 -14.51 -3.11 -4.33
C ASP A 71 -14.62 -4.59 -3.99
N LEU A 72 -15.76 -5.00 -3.46
CA LEU A 72 -15.98 -6.37 -2.98
C LEU A 72 -16.50 -7.29 -4.08
N GLU A 73 -17.15 -6.74 -5.10
CA GLU A 73 -17.78 -7.54 -6.15
C GLU A 73 -17.82 -6.73 -7.45
N ASN A 74 -16.90 -7.05 -8.35
CA ASN A 74 -16.96 -6.57 -9.72
C ASN A 74 -17.99 -7.40 -10.54
N ASP A 75 -18.33 -6.95 -11.74
CA ASP A 75 -19.31 -7.57 -12.65
C ASP A 75 -19.05 -9.08 -12.92
N GLU A 76 -17.80 -9.51 -12.75
CA GLU A 76 -17.33 -10.90 -12.93
C GLU A 76 -17.23 -11.71 -11.62
N GLY A 77 -17.59 -11.14 -10.47
CA GLY A 77 -17.52 -11.80 -9.15
C GLY A 77 -16.13 -11.83 -8.50
N TYR A 78 -15.20 -11.01 -8.98
CA TYR A 78 -13.86 -10.85 -8.39
C TYR A 78 -13.79 -9.62 -7.47
N VAL A 79 -12.94 -9.71 -6.43
CA VAL A 79 -12.66 -8.60 -5.52
C VAL A 79 -11.68 -7.64 -6.18
N GLU A 80 -12.02 -6.37 -6.30
CA GLU A 80 -11.10 -5.38 -6.86
C GLU A 80 -10.06 -4.97 -5.83
N LEU A 81 -8.79 -5.09 -6.22
CA LEU A 81 -7.67 -4.85 -5.35
C LEU A 81 -6.77 -3.74 -5.87
N SER A 82 -6.16 -3.04 -4.92
CA SER A 82 -5.14 -2.03 -5.18
C SER A 82 -3.88 -2.33 -4.37
N LEU A 83 -2.78 -2.58 -5.07
CA LEU A 83 -1.46 -2.74 -4.44
C LEU A 83 -0.91 -1.37 -4.03
N ASN A 84 -1.02 -0.38 -4.90
CA ASN A 84 -0.45 0.93 -4.66
C ASN A 84 -1.10 1.64 -3.45
N GLN A 85 -2.43 1.56 -3.32
CA GLN A 85 -3.10 2.14 -2.15
C GLN A 85 -2.75 1.41 -0.86
N ALA A 86 -2.56 0.08 -0.89
CA ALA A 86 -2.10 -0.67 0.28
C ALA A 86 -0.69 -0.25 0.70
N SER A 87 0.26 -0.20 -0.25
CA SER A 87 1.63 0.24 0.00
C SER A 87 1.66 1.65 0.59
N ASN A 88 0.91 2.60 0.01
CA ASN A 88 0.83 3.97 0.52
C ASN A 88 0.26 4.04 1.94
N GLU A 89 -0.83 3.33 2.22
CA GLU A 89 -1.45 3.34 3.55
C GLU A 89 -0.53 2.72 4.60
N LEU A 90 0.17 1.64 4.27
CA LEU A 90 1.19 1.04 5.16
C LEU A 90 2.35 1.99 5.43
N ILE A 91 2.80 2.75 4.42
CA ILE A 91 3.85 3.76 4.62
C ILE A 91 3.33 4.86 5.55
N TRP A 92 2.11 5.35 5.35
CA TRP A 92 1.50 6.35 6.22
C TRP A 92 1.32 5.86 7.66
N GLU A 93 0.87 4.61 7.85
CA GLU A 93 0.74 4.00 9.17
C GLU A 93 2.10 3.90 9.87
N ARG A 94 3.14 3.47 9.14
CA ARG A 94 4.52 3.44 9.66
C ARG A 94 5.02 4.85 10.02
N LEU A 95 4.70 5.86 9.22
CA LEU A 95 5.07 7.25 9.52
C LEU A 95 4.32 7.79 10.74
N ALA A 96 3.04 7.44 10.88
CA ALA A 96 2.24 7.81 12.05
C ALA A 96 2.77 7.15 13.33
N ASP A 97 3.16 5.88 13.27
CA ASP A 97 3.78 5.16 14.39
C ASP A 97 5.14 5.77 14.77
N LYS A 98 6.00 6.05 13.78
CA LYS A 98 7.28 6.76 13.99
C LYS A 98 7.08 8.13 14.63
N LYS A 99 6.08 8.88 14.18
CA LYS A 99 5.69 10.17 14.78
C LYS A 99 5.21 10.00 16.22
N ALA A 100 4.40 8.98 16.51
CA ALA A 100 3.91 8.70 17.86
C ALA A 100 5.04 8.31 18.83
N LYS A 101 6.11 7.69 18.30
CA LYS A 101 7.32 7.31 19.04
C LYS A 101 8.40 8.40 19.09
N ASP A 102 8.14 9.57 18.51
CA ASP A 102 9.11 10.67 18.35
C ASP A 102 10.43 10.19 17.71
N GLU A 103 10.34 9.22 16.79
CA GLU A 103 11.50 8.61 16.16
C GLU A 103 12.03 9.50 15.03
N THR A 104 13.34 9.68 14.97
CA THR A 104 13.99 10.38 13.87
C THR A 104 13.97 9.53 12.60
N ILE A 105 13.54 10.13 11.49
CA ILE A 105 13.45 9.47 10.20
C ILE A 105 14.52 10.01 9.25
N THR A 106 15.17 9.12 8.51
CA THR A 106 16.05 9.52 7.42
C THR A 106 15.21 9.83 6.19
N VAL A 107 15.43 11.01 5.61
CA VAL A 107 14.72 11.46 4.40
C VAL A 107 15.73 11.73 3.29
N LYS A 108 15.35 11.44 2.05
CA LYS A 108 16.20 11.71 0.88
C LYS A 108 15.83 13.06 0.29
N ILE A 109 16.76 13.99 0.17
CA ILE A 109 16.49 15.28 -0.46
C ILE A 109 16.53 15.11 -1.99
N SER A 110 15.42 15.42 -2.65
CA SER A 110 15.30 15.38 -4.12
C SER A 110 15.46 16.76 -4.75
N GLY A 111 15.28 17.84 -3.99
CA GLY A 111 15.45 19.19 -4.53
C GLY A 111 15.39 20.28 -3.47
N ALA A 112 15.52 21.51 -3.94
CA ALA A 112 15.55 22.71 -3.12
C ALA A 112 14.80 23.84 -3.81
N ASN A 113 14.09 24.67 -3.04
CA ASN A 113 13.47 25.89 -3.51
C ASN A 113 13.67 27.04 -2.50
N LYS A 114 13.21 28.25 -2.84
CA LYS A 114 13.38 29.44 -1.98
C LYS A 114 12.66 29.33 -0.62
N GLY A 115 11.73 28.39 -0.45
CA GLY A 115 10.99 28.18 0.79
C GLY A 115 11.50 27.02 1.65
N GLY A 116 12.32 26.13 1.11
CA GLY A 116 12.74 24.91 1.80
C GLY A 116 13.30 23.83 0.89
N LEU A 117 13.39 22.61 1.44
CA LEU A 117 13.89 21.42 0.76
C LEU A 117 12.74 20.50 0.38
N LEU A 118 12.78 19.99 -0.84
CA LEU A 118 11.91 18.91 -1.30
C LEU A 118 12.59 17.60 -0.93
N ALA A 119 11.93 16.81 -0.10
CA ALA A 119 12.40 15.51 0.36
C ALA A 119 11.47 14.40 -0.11
N GLU A 120 11.95 13.17 -0.01
CA GLU A 120 11.20 11.96 -0.24
C GLU A 120 11.37 11.07 0.99
N VAL A 121 10.24 10.62 1.53
CA VAL A 121 10.17 9.77 2.72
C VAL A 121 9.49 8.48 2.32
N SER A 122 10.26 7.39 2.20
CA SER A 122 9.74 6.07 1.82
C SER A 122 8.86 6.10 0.56
N GLY A 123 9.25 6.90 -0.45
CA GLY A 123 8.49 7.06 -1.71
C GLY A 123 7.40 8.13 -1.68
N ILE A 124 7.12 8.75 -0.52
CA ILE A 124 6.15 9.84 -0.39
C ILE A 124 6.89 11.18 -0.51
N PRO A 125 6.43 12.09 -1.39
CA PRO A 125 6.99 13.44 -1.48
C PRO A 125 6.71 14.23 -0.20
N ALA A 126 7.75 14.85 0.33
CA ALA A 126 7.73 15.65 1.55
C ALA A 126 8.39 17.01 1.33
N PHE A 127 8.07 17.96 2.20
CA PHE A 127 8.63 19.31 2.16
C PHE A 127 9.13 19.71 3.54
N LEU A 128 10.38 20.16 3.61
CA LEU A 128 11.02 20.68 4.81
C LEU A 128 11.17 22.19 4.69
N PRO A 129 10.42 22.99 5.47
CA PRO A 129 10.53 24.44 5.41
C PRO A 129 11.87 24.92 5.94
N VAL A 130 12.41 25.98 5.34
CA VAL A 130 13.70 26.56 5.71
C VAL A 130 13.76 27.02 7.18
N SER A 131 12.62 27.36 7.78
CA SER A 131 12.52 27.74 9.20
C SER A 131 12.82 26.60 10.17
N GLN A 132 12.78 25.35 9.71
CA GLN A 132 13.12 24.16 10.50
C GLN A 132 14.50 23.58 10.15
N LEU A 133 15.24 24.24 9.26
CA LEU A 133 16.59 23.84 8.87
C LEU A 133 17.63 24.60 9.69
N LEU A 134 18.73 23.93 10.00
CA LEU A 134 19.94 24.59 10.50
C LEU A 134 20.53 25.47 9.38
N ALA A 135 21.15 26.59 9.75
CA ALA A 135 21.71 27.56 8.81
C ALA A 135 22.71 26.93 7.81
N GLU A 136 23.40 25.86 8.22
CA GLU A 136 24.33 25.10 7.39
C GLU A 136 23.66 24.30 6.26
N HIS A 137 22.37 24.00 6.39
CA HIS A 137 21.57 23.22 5.43
C HIS A 137 20.63 24.09 4.59
N TYR A 138 20.84 25.40 4.57
CA TYR A 138 20.01 26.29 3.75
C TYR A 138 20.18 25.98 2.27
N PRO A 139 19.08 25.85 1.51
CA PRO A 139 19.15 25.63 0.08
C PRO A 139 19.84 26.82 -0.60
N LYS A 140 21.01 26.57 -1.19
CA LYS A 140 21.68 27.51 -2.10
C LYS A 140 21.10 27.29 -3.50
N VAL A 141 19.95 27.90 -3.75
CA VAL A 141 19.25 27.89 -5.04
C VAL A 141 19.44 29.20 -5.79
#